data_AF-A0AAU8CX66-F1
#
_entry.id   AF-A0AAU8CX66-F1
#
_cell.length_a   1.000
_cell.length_b   1.000
_cell.length_c   1.000
_cell.angle_alpha   90.00
_cell.angle_beta   90.00
_cell.angle_gamma   90.00
#
_symmetry.space_group_name_H-M   'P 1'
#
loop_
_entity.id
_entity.type
_entity.pdbx_description
1 polymer ?
#
loop_
_entity_poly.entity_id
_entity_poly.type
_entity_poly.pdbx_seq_one_letter_code
_entity_poly.pdbx_strand_id
1 'polypeptide(L)' 'MRFEGLPDVHYGKDEHFFDSTADTGISKWTLTGTTPDGTPKEVQGCDFYTFRDGKVIRKDSYWKIVE' A
#
# COMPACT_ATOMS: atom_id res chain seq x y z
N MET A 1 -2.73 -16.31 2.94
CA MET A 1 -2.57 -14.83 3.06
C MET A 1 -2.04 -14.28 1.74
N ARG A 2 -2.35 -13.04 1.35
CA ARG A 2 -2.06 -12.43 0.02
C ARG A 2 -0.58 -12.43 -0.41
N PHE A 3 0.35 -12.73 0.52
CA PHE A 3 1.79 -12.83 0.31
C PHE A 3 2.36 -14.23 0.58
N GLU A 4 1.51 -15.25 0.78
CA GLU A 4 1.99 -16.63 0.91
C GLU A 4 2.77 -17.02 -0.34
N GLY A 5 4.07 -17.27 -0.17
CA GLY A 5 4.96 -17.68 -1.25
C GLY A 5 5.78 -16.56 -1.90
N LEU A 6 5.70 -15.31 -1.42
CA LEU A 6 6.59 -14.22 -1.85
C LEU A 6 7.60 -13.92 -0.73
N PRO A 7 8.81 -14.51 -0.74
CA PRO A 7 9.78 -14.38 0.37
C PRO A 7 10.42 -12.98 0.48
N ASP A 8 10.34 -12.20 -0.58
CA ASP A 8 11.02 -10.92 -0.78
C ASP A 8 10.04 -9.75 -1.01
N VAL A 9 8.80 -9.85 -0.49
CA VAL A 9 7.82 -8.76 -0.58
C VAL A 9 8.40 -7.48 0.01
N HIS A 10 8.37 -6.42 -0.79
CA HIS A 10 8.84 -5.11 -0.39
C HIS A 10 7.83 -4.04 -0.83
N TYR A 11 7.50 -3.15 0.10
CA TYR A 11 6.79 -1.91 -0.19
C TYR A 11 7.81 -0.77 -0.30
N GLY A 12 7.73 0.01 -1.37
CA GLY A 12 8.57 1.20 -1.55
C GLY A 12 8.00 2.15 -2.60
N LYS A 13 8.80 3.12 -3.01
CA LYS A 13 8.39 4.24 -3.89
C LYS A 13 7.13 4.93 -3.34
N ASP A 14 7.08 5.09 -2.02
CA ASP A 14 5.94 5.66 -1.34
C ASP A 14 5.94 7.19 -1.40
N GLU A 15 4.73 7.75 -1.47
CA GLU A 15 4.49 9.18 -1.35
C GLU A 15 3.29 9.38 -0.44
N HIS A 16 3.42 10.29 0.52
CA HIS A 16 2.42 10.54 1.55
C HIS A 16 1.90 11.97 1.48
N PHE A 17 0.57 12.10 1.55
CA PHE A 17 -0.14 13.37 1.56
C PHE A 17 -1.08 13.39 2.76
N PHE A 18 -1.13 14.52 3.46
CA PHE A 18 -2.01 14.71 4.61
C PHE A 18 -2.76 16.04 4.47
N ASP A 19 -4.08 15.99 4.66
CA ASP A 19 -4.92 17.15 4.83
C ASP A 19 -5.26 17.29 6.32
N SER A 20 -4.64 18.28 6.97
CA SER A 20 -4.83 18.57 8.38
C SER A 20 -6.17 19.22 8.71
N THR A 21 -6.88 19.75 7.71
CA THR A 21 -8.22 20.35 7.92
C THR A 21 -9.29 19.27 7.94
N ALA A 22 -9.10 18.23 7.12
CA ALA A 22 -10.04 17.11 7.02
C ALA A 22 -9.66 15.91 7.92
N ASP A 23 -8.48 15.92 8.56
CA ASP A 23 -7.91 14.76 9.25
C ASP A 23 -7.90 13.51 8.36
N THR A 24 -7.46 13.68 7.11
CA THR A 24 -7.36 12.58 6.14
C THR A 24 -5.99 12.53 5.49
N GLY A 25 -5.58 11.36 5.02
CA GLY A 25 -4.31 11.20 4.32
C GLY A 25 -4.38 10.16 3.22
N ILE A 26 -3.43 10.24 2.29
CA ILE A 26 -3.26 9.28 1.21
C ILE A 26 -1.80 8.83 1.22
N SER A 27 -1.58 7.53 1.10
CA SER A 27 -0.26 6.97 0.80
C SER A 27 -0.31 6.24 -0.53
N LYS A 28 0.50 6.64 -1.51
CA LYS A 28 0.74 5.83 -2.71
C LYS A 28 1.92 4.92 -2.43
N TRP A 29 1.95 3.73 -3.02
CA TRP A 29 3.04 2.78 -2.84
C TRP A 29 3.17 1.85 -4.05
N THR A 30 4.35 1.28 -4.21
CA THR A 30 4.64 0.17 -5.12
C THR A 30 5.06 -1.05 -4.30
N LEU A 31 4.43 -2.19 -4.55
CA LEU A 31 4.79 -3.47 -3.99
C LEU A 31 5.54 -4.30 -5.03
N THR A 32 6.69 -4.82 -4.65
CA THR A 32 7.48 -5.76 -5.46
C THR A 32 7.60 -7.10 -4.74
N GLY A 33 7.77 -8.17 -5.49
CA GLY A 33 8.12 -9.49 -4.95
C GLY A 33 8.32 -10.51 -6.07
N THR A 34 8.82 -11.69 -5.71
CA THR A 34 9.13 -12.78 -6.64
C THR A 34 8.26 -13.99 -6.32
N THR A 35 7.47 -14.48 -7.29
CA THR A 35 6.63 -15.68 -7.13
C THR A 35 7.46 -16.95 -6.93
N PRO A 36 6.87 -18.04 -6.43
CA PRO A 36 7.61 -19.29 -6.21
C PRO A 36 8.29 -19.87 -7.46
N ASP A 37 7.79 -19.54 -8.66
CA ASP A 37 8.37 -19.93 -9.95
C ASP A 37 9.48 -18.98 -10.45
N GLY A 38 9.85 -17.95 -9.67
CA GLY A 38 10.88 -16.99 -10.00
C GLY A 38 10.40 -15.75 -10.78
N THR A 39 9.10 -15.62 -11.04
CA THR A 39 8.57 -14.48 -11.81
C THR A 39 8.50 -13.21 -10.95
N PRO A 40 9.05 -12.06 -11.38
CA PRO A 40 8.88 -10.80 -10.67
C PRO A 40 7.44 -10.30 -10.80
N LYS A 41 6.93 -9.72 -9.71
CA LYS A 41 5.63 -9.06 -9.64
C LYS A 41 5.82 -7.63 -9.15
N GLU A 42 5.13 -6.71 -9.81
CA GLU A 42 4.99 -5.32 -9.37
C GLU A 42 3.50 -4.99 -9.27
N VAL A 43 3.11 -4.37 -8.16
CA VAL A 43 1.72 -3.96 -7.91
C VAL A 43 1.73 -2.53 -7.41
N GLN A 44 0.91 -1.67 -8.02
CA GLN A 44 0.71 -0.31 -7.54
C GLN A 44 -0.51 -0.26 -6.63
N GLY A 45 -0.49 0.62 -5.65
CA GLY A 45 -1.65 0.83 -4.81
C GLY A 45 -1.63 2.16 -4.07
N CYS A 46 -2.73 2.40 -3.38
CA CYS A 46 -2.84 3.50 -2.46
C CYS A 46 -3.73 3.15 -1.26
N ASP A 47 -3.42 3.79 -0.14
CA ASP A 47 -4.18 3.70 1.09
C ASP A 47 -4.78 5.08 1.40
N PHE A 48 -6.09 5.12 1.66
CA PHE A 48 -6.79 6.29 2.19
C PHE A 48 -6.96 6.14 3.69
N TYR A 49 -6.54 7.16 4.44
CA TYR A 49 -6.57 7.20 5.89
C TYR A 49 -7.56 8.25 6.38
N THR A 50 -8.27 7.92 7.45
CA THR A 50 -8.98 8.89 8.30
C THR A 50 -8.38 8.85 9.69
N PHE A 51 -8.12 10.02 10.26
CA PHE A 51 -7.54 10.19 11.57
C PHE A 51 -8.55 10.78 12.56
N ARG A 52 -8.33 10.50 13.84
CA ARG A 52 -8.97 11.18 14.97
C ARG A 52 -8.02 11.14 16.15
N ASP A 53 -7.77 12.27 16.79
CA ASP A 53 -6.87 12.39 17.93
C ASP A 53 -5.47 11.81 17.64
N GLY A 54 -4.96 12.05 16.44
CA GLY A 54 -3.65 11.55 15.98
C GLY A 54 -3.59 10.03 15.72
N LYS A 55 -4.72 9.31 15.76
CA LYS A 55 -4.79 7.87 15.50
C LYS A 55 -5.52 7.58 14.20
N VAL A 56 -5.06 6.56 13.47
CA VAL A 56 -5.78 6.02 12.31
C VAL A 56 -7.05 5.32 12.80
N ILE A 57 -8.21 5.82 12.40
CA ILE A 57 -9.52 5.21 12.70
C ILE A 57 -10.11 4.47 11.50
N ARG A 58 -9.61 4.73 10.29
CA ARG A 58 -9.99 4.04 9.07
C ARG A 58 -8.81 3.99 8.10
N LYS A 59 -8.68 2.84 7.43
CA LYS A 59 -7.77 2.67 6.30
C LYS A 59 -8.45 1.85 5.20
N ASP A 60 -8.64 2.45 4.03
CA ASP A 60 -9.10 1.75 2.84
C ASP A 60 -7.93 1.58 1.86
N SER A 61 -7.59 0.34 1.51
CA SER A 61 -6.47 0.02 0.62
C SER A 61 -6.98 -0.38 -0.76
N TYR A 62 -6.54 0.33 -1.80
CA TYR A 62 -6.86 0.06 -3.19
C TYR A 62 -5.61 -0.42 -3.93
N TRP A 63 -5.77 -1.53 -4.65
CA TRP A 63 -4.69 -2.21 -5.32
C TRP A 63 -5.00 -2.22 -6.81
N LYS A 64 -4.06 -1.74 -7.62
CA LYS A 64 -4.08 -1.93 -9.07
C LYS A 64 -3.17 -3.10 -9.40
N ILE A 65 -3.78 -4.26 -9.60
CA ILE A 65 -3.09 -5.40 -10.21
C ILE A 65 -2.93 -5.04 -11.69
N VAL A 66 -1.69 -4.90 -12.14
CA VAL A 66 -1.36 -4.69 -13.55
C VAL A 66 -1.14 -6.08 -14.14
N GLU A 67 -2.04 -6.52 -15.01
CA GLU A 67 -1.90 -7.77 -15.79
C GLU A 67 -1.09 -7.53 -17.07
#